data_AF-A0A918D489-F1
#
_entry.id   AF-A0A918D489-F1
#
_cell.length_a   1.000
_cell.length_b   1.000
_cell.length_c   1.000
_cell.angle_alpha   90.00
_cell.angle_beta   90.00
_cell.angle_gamma   90.00
#
_symmetry.space_group_name_H-M   'P 1'
#
loop_
_entity.id
_entity.type
_entity.pdbx_description
1 polymer ?
#
loop_
_entity_poly.entity_id
_entity_poly.type
_entity_poly.pdbx_seq_one_letter_code
_entity_poly.pdbx_strand_id
1 'polypeptide(L)'
;MENIVLISIAVIIVVGIFSQWLAWRIQWPSIVIMSIAGLLLGPVFGLFNPQEALGSLYSPLISLSVAIILFEGSSSLDIREIKGVSKSVSANPMHQNSDIITPLRLPARAISSRI
;
A
#
# COMPACT_ATOMS: atom_id res chain seq x y z
N MET A 1 33.80 14.67 14.80
CA MET A 1 32.33 14.67 14.70
C MET A 1 31.89 14.60 13.24
N GLU A 2 32.44 15.42 12.34
CA GLU A 2 32.09 15.45 10.91
C GLU A 2 32.27 14.11 10.17
N ASN A 3 33.40 13.41 10.38
CA ASN A 3 33.67 12.12 9.74
C ASN A 3 32.61 11.05 10.05
N ILE A 4 32.07 11.05 11.27
CA ILE A 4 31.08 10.06 11.70
C ILE A 4 29.76 10.31 10.95
N VAL A 5 29.36 11.56 10.76
CA VAL A 5 28.14 11.91 10.01
C VAL A 5 28.27 11.52 8.54
N LEU A 6 29.42 11.78 7.92
CA LEU A 6 29.69 11.40 6.52
C LEU A 6 29.67 9.88 6.34
N ILE A 7 30.30 9.13 7.25
CA ILE A 7 30.27 7.67 7.26
C ILE A 7 28.85 7.15 7.45
N SER A 8 28.08 7.74 8.36
CA SER A 8 26.68 7.37 8.60
C SER A 8 25.82 7.53 7.35
N ILE A 9 25.94 8.65 6.63
CA ILE A 9 25.23 8.87 5.37
C ILE A 9 25.69 7.87 4.31
N ALA A 10 26.99 7.61 4.19
CA ALA A 10 27.51 6.61 3.27
C ALA A 10 26.97 5.21 3.57
N VAL A 11 26.90 4.81 4.85
CA VAL A 11 26.32 3.53 5.27
C VAL A 11 24.84 3.45 4.89
N ILE A 12 24.05 4.50 5.15
CA ILE A 12 22.63 4.53 4.77
C ILE A 12 22.46 4.34 3.25
N ILE A 13 23.26 5.04 2.44
CA ILE A 13 23.22 4.92 0.97
C ILE A 13 23.60 3.50 0.54
N VAL A 14 24.69 2.94 1.06
CA VAL A 14 25.16 1.59 0.73
C VAL A 14 24.13 0.54 1.13
N VAL A 15 23.56 0.63 2.33
CA VAL A 15 22.50 -0.27 2.79
C VAL A 15 21.26 -0.13 1.91
N GLY A 16 20.92 1.09 1.48
CA GLY A 16 19.81 1.31 0.57
C GLY A 16 20.01 0.60 -0.78
N ILE A 17 21.15 0.84 -1.43
CA ILE A 17 21.49 0.19 -2.70
C ILE A 17 21.55 -1.33 -2.53
N PHE A 18 22.17 -1.81 -1.46
CA PHE A 18 22.27 -3.23 -1.16
C PHE A 18 20.89 -3.86 -0.93
N SER A 19 19.99 -3.17 -0.23
CA SER A 19 18.61 -3.63 0.02
C SER A 19 17.80 -3.70 -1.28
N GLN A 20 17.98 -2.72 -2.17
CA GLN A 20 17.31 -2.71 -3.48
C GLN A 20 17.84 -3.82 -4.40
N TRP A 21 19.15 -4.04 -4.42
CA TRP A 21 19.78 -5.16 -5.13
C TRP A 21 19.30 -6.51 -4.59
N LEU A 22 19.25 -6.66 -3.26
CA LEU A 22 18.79 -7.87 -2.61
C LEU A 22 17.31 -8.15 -2.91
N ALA A 23 16.47 -7.11 -2.90
CA ALA A 23 15.06 -7.21 -3.25
C ALA A 23 14.85 -7.76 -4.66
N TRP A 24 15.61 -7.27 -5.64
CA TRP A 24 15.63 -7.85 -6.98
C TRP A 24 16.02 -9.33 -6.90
N ARG A 25 17.09 -9.66 -6.17
CA ARG A 25 17.64 -11.03 -6.16
C ARG A 25 16.65 -12.08 -5.64
N ILE A 26 15.81 -11.70 -4.69
CA ILE A 26 14.78 -12.58 -4.07
C ILE A 26 13.37 -12.34 -4.62
N GLN A 27 13.20 -11.44 -5.61
CA GLN A 27 11.92 -11.09 -6.24
C GLN A 27 10.87 -10.54 -5.25
N TRP A 28 11.31 -9.83 -4.21
CA TRP A 28 10.41 -9.17 -3.27
C TRP A 28 10.29 -7.67 -3.61
N PRO A 29 9.18 -7.01 -3.23
CA PRO A 29 9.05 -5.57 -3.39
C PRO A 29 10.17 -4.84 -2.64
N SER A 30 10.93 -3.98 -3.34
CA SER A 30 12.08 -3.26 -2.76
C SER A 30 11.75 -2.47 -1.51
N ILE A 31 10.56 -1.88 -1.46
CA ILE A 31 10.06 -1.14 -0.31
C ILE A 31 10.04 -2.00 0.97
N VAL A 32 9.67 -3.27 0.86
CA VAL A 32 9.58 -4.18 2.01
C VAL A 32 10.97 -4.44 2.59
N ILE A 33 11.95 -4.73 1.73
CA ILE A 33 13.33 -4.99 2.15
C ILE A 33 13.96 -3.73 2.76
N MET A 34 13.75 -2.56 2.14
CA MET A 34 14.23 -1.29 2.68
C MET A 34 13.59 -0.92 4.01
N SER A 35 12.28 -1.15 4.19
CA SER A 35 11.60 -0.92 5.46
C SER A 35 12.14 -1.82 6.57
N ILE A 36 12.41 -3.10 6.29
CA ILE A 36 13.02 -4.02 7.26
C ILE A 36 14.43 -3.53 7.63
N ALA A 37 15.26 -3.19 6.64
CA ALA A 37 16.60 -2.68 6.88
C ALA A 37 16.58 -1.40 7.73
N GLY A 38 15.69 -0.46 7.42
CA GLY A 38 15.51 0.77 8.20
C GLY A 38 15.01 0.52 9.63
N LEU A 39 14.10 -0.42 9.82
CA LEU A 39 13.57 -0.78 11.14
C LEU A 39 14.64 -1.49 11.99
N LEU A 40 15.47 -2.33 11.37
CA LEU A 40 16.62 -2.94 12.02
C LEU A 40 17.64 -1.88 12.45
N LEU A 41 18.06 -1.01 11.54
CA LEU A 41 19.06 0.03 11.80
C LEU A 41 18.56 1.13 12.76
N GLY A 42 17.27 1.44 12.75
CA GLY A 42 16.64 2.43 13.61
C GLY A 42 16.26 1.84 14.98
N PRO A 43 14.98 1.54 15.24
CA PRO A 43 14.50 1.18 16.58
C PRO A 43 15.04 -0.15 17.14
N VAL A 44 15.42 -1.11 16.31
CA VAL A 44 15.87 -2.44 16.81
C VAL A 44 17.30 -2.40 17.33
N PHE A 45 18.23 -1.82 16.55
CA PHE A 45 19.64 -1.71 16.96
C PHE A 45 20.01 -0.34 17.53
N GLY A 46 19.16 0.68 17.40
CA GLY A 46 19.40 2.03 17.90
C GLY A 46 20.57 2.76 17.23
N LEU A 47 20.97 2.35 16.02
CA LEU A 47 22.19 2.86 15.38
C LEU A 47 21.97 4.23 14.71
N PHE A 48 20.76 4.50 14.24
CA PHE A 48 20.44 5.73 13.52
C PHE A 48 19.15 6.36 14.04
N ASN A 49 19.22 7.63 14.45
CA ASN A 49 18.06 8.45 14.77
C ASN A 49 17.96 9.62 13.77
N PRO A 50 17.17 9.49 12.69
CA PRO A 50 17.05 10.54 11.69
C PRO A 50 16.36 11.80 12.24
N GLN A 51 15.52 11.67 13.26
CA GLN A 51 14.85 12.81 13.90
C GLN A 51 15.86 13.73 14.60
N GLU A 52 16.80 13.13 15.35
CA GLU A 52 17.88 13.88 16.03
C GLU A 52 18.93 14.40 15.03
N ALA A 53 19.28 13.60 14.02
CA ALA A 53 20.28 13.96 13.02
C ALA A 53 19.83 15.10 12.10
N LEU A 54 18.55 15.15 11.73
CA LEU A 54 18.00 16.13 10.79
C LEU A 54 17.28 17.30 11.47
N GLY A 55 16.86 17.15 12.73
CA GLY A 55 16.20 18.20 13.51
C GLY A 55 14.99 18.81 12.78
N SER A 56 15.05 20.11 12.52
CA SER A 56 13.97 20.85 11.84
C SER A 56 13.77 20.46 10.37
N LEU A 57 14.77 19.83 9.73
CA LEU A 57 14.67 19.37 8.34
C LEU A 57 13.98 18.02 8.20
N TYR A 58 13.80 17.28 9.29
CA TYR A 58 13.21 15.94 9.26
C TYR A 58 11.82 15.92 8.61
N SER A 59 10.90 16.76 9.09
CA SER A 59 9.52 16.82 8.59
C SER A 59 9.44 17.31 7.13
N PRO A 60 10.13 18.42 6.74
CA PRO A 60 10.20 18.84 5.35
C PRO A 60 10.74 17.77 4.40
N LEU A 61 11.80 17.04 4.79
CA LEU A 61 12.40 16.00 3.95
C LEU A 61 11.46 14.81 3.76
N ILE A 62 10.75 14.39 4.80
CA ILE A 62 9.73 13.33 4.69
C ILE A 62 8.59 13.78 3.79
N SER A 63 8.06 14.99 4.00
CA SER A 63 6.98 15.55 3.19
C SER A 63 7.37 15.60 1.71
N LEU A 64 8.58 16.08 1.41
CA LEU A 64 9.12 16.11 0.06
C LEU A 64 9.29 14.70 -0.53
N SER A 65 9.84 13.77 0.24
CA SER A 65 10.03 12.38 -0.20
C SER A 65 8.70 11.70 -0.52
N VAL A 66 7.71 11.85 0.34
CA VAL A 66 6.34 11.32 0.14
C VAL A 66 5.70 11.98 -1.09
N ALA A 67 5.84 13.30 -1.25
CA ALA A 67 5.33 14.00 -2.42
C ALA A 67 5.95 13.47 -3.72
N ILE A 68 7.26 13.19 -3.75
CA ILE A 68 7.94 12.61 -4.92
C ILE A 68 7.43 11.19 -5.22
N ILE A 69 7.34 10.32 -4.20
CA ILE A 69 6.86 8.94 -4.38
C ILE A 69 5.41 8.93 -4.89
N LEU A 70 4.54 9.76 -4.31
CA LEU A 70 3.15 9.89 -4.77
C LEU A 70 3.06 10.51 -6.15
N PHE A 71 3.91 11.49 -6.48
CA PHE A 71 3.97 12.09 -7.79
C PHE A 71 4.33 11.07 -8.86
N GLU A 72 5.38 10.28 -8.63
CA GLU A 72 5.83 9.22 -9.54
C GLU A 72 4.71 8.19 -9.76
N GLY A 73 4.09 7.72 -8.67
CA GLY A 73 2.95 6.79 -8.75
C GLY A 73 1.74 7.41 -9.46
N SER A 74 1.48 8.70 -9.25
CA SER A 74 0.34 9.39 -9.86
C SER A 74 0.52 9.69 -11.35
N SER A 75 1.74 9.96 -11.80
CA SER A 75 2.05 10.23 -13.20
C SER A 75 1.89 8.99 -14.08
N SER A 76 1.93 7.78 -13.48
CA SER A 76 1.73 6.52 -14.18
C SER A 76 0.25 6.11 -14.30
N LEU A 77 -0.69 6.86 -13.70
CA LEU A 77 -2.11 6.52 -13.71
C LEU A 77 -2.80 6.91 -15.02
N ASP A 78 -3.57 6.00 -15.61
CA ASP A 78 -4.51 6.35 -16.68
C ASP A 78 -5.78 6.95 -16.08
N ILE A 79 -5.97 8.26 -16.28
CA ILE A 79 -7.13 9.03 -15.81
C ILE A 79 -8.46 8.42 -16.32
N ARG A 80 -8.44 7.72 -17.46
CA ARG A 80 -9.61 7.03 -18.03
C ARG A 80 -9.97 5.78 -17.25
N GLU A 81 -8.99 5.07 -16.71
CA GLU A 81 -9.18 3.91 -15.84
C GLU A 81 -9.74 4.34 -14.48
N ILE A 82 -9.23 5.45 -13.92
CA ILE A 82 -9.74 6.03 -12.66
C ILE A 82 -11.25 6.34 -12.75
N LYS A 83 -11.73 6.85 -13.89
CA LYS A 83 -13.16 7.15 -14.12
C LYS A 83 -14.03 5.89 -14.19
N GLY A 84 -13.51 4.77 -14.70
CA GLY A 84 -14.21 3.48 -14.73
C GLY A 84 -14.40 2.88 -13.34
N VAL A 85 -13.35 2.95 -12.51
CA VAL A 85 -13.37 2.45 -11.13
C VAL A 85 -14.36 3.22 -10.26
N SER A 86 -14.47 4.55 -10.45
CA SER A 86 -15.43 5.39 -9.71
C SER A 86 -16.89 4.93 -9.86
N LYS A 87 -17.30 4.46 -11.05
CA LYS A 87 -18.64 3.87 -11.24
C LYS A 87 -18.81 2.54 -10.51
N SER A 88 -17.77 1.69 -10.48
CA SER A 88 -17.87 0.38 -9.80
C SER A 88 -17.94 0.49 -8.27
N VAL A 89 -17.25 1.48 -7.69
CA VAL A 89 -17.25 1.74 -6.23
C VAL A 89 -18.52 2.47 -5.80
N SER A 90 -19.07 3.35 -6.65
CA SER A 90 -20.23 4.18 -6.29
C SER A 90 -21.58 3.62 -6.76
N ALA A 91 -21.60 2.75 -7.78
CA ALA A 91 -22.83 2.30 -8.44
C ALA A 91 -23.10 0.79 -8.36
N ASN A 92 -22.58 0.09 -7.34
CA ASN A 92 -23.13 -1.21 -6.96
C ASN A 92 -24.12 -1.02 -5.80
N PRO A 93 -25.38 -0.59 -6.03
CA PRO A 93 -26.41 -0.88 -5.06
C PRO A 93 -26.45 -2.40 -4.98
N MET A 94 -26.18 -2.95 -3.80
CA MET A 94 -26.30 -4.38 -3.56
C MET A 94 -27.57 -4.88 -4.22
N HIS A 95 -27.42 -5.81 -5.16
CA HIS A 95 -28.52 -6.48 -5.82
C HIS A 95 -29.35 -7.15 -4.71
N GLN A 96 -30.34 -6.43 -4.19
CA GLN A 96 -31.36 -6.96 -3.31
C GLN A 96 -32.18 -7.89 -4.20
N ASN A 97 -31.73 -9.14 -4.27
CA ASN A 97 -32.36 -10.21 -5.01
C ASN A 97 -33.82 -10.37 -4.51
N SER A 98 -34.76 -9.77 -5.23
CA SER A 98 -36.19 -9.82 -4.95
C SER A 98 -36.79 -11.22 -5.15
N ASP A 99 -36.05 -12.13 -5.81
CA ASP A 99 -36.52 -13.49 -6.09
C ASP A 99 -36.55 -14.37 -4.83
N ILE A 100 -35.88 -13.94 -3.75
CA ILE A 100 -35.93 -14.61 -2.44
C ILE A 100 -37.27 -14.33 -1.71
N ILE A 101 -38.02 -13.29 -2.10
CA ILE A 101 -39.30 -12.90 -1.47
C ILE A 101 -40.51 -13.31 -2.32
N THR A 102 -40.31 -14.04 -3.43
CA THR A 102 -41.46 -14.56 -4.19
C THR A 102 -42.01 -15.79 -3.45
N PRO A 103 -43.22 -15.76 -2.87
CA PRO A 103 -43.79 -16.94 -2.27
C PRO A 103 -43.99 -17.96 -3.39
N LEU A 104 -43.42 -19.15 -3.20
CA LEU A 104 -43.54 -20.28 -4.10
C LEU A 104 -45.03 -20.46 -4.46
N ARG A 105 -45.43 -20.01 -5.66
CA ARG A 105 -46.80 -20.23 -6.16
C ARG A 105 -46.92 -21.71 -6.49
N LEU A 106 -47.25 -22.51 -5.48
CA LEU A 106 -47.62 -23.90 -5.66
C LEU A 106 -48.85 -23.93 -6.59
N PRO A 107 -48.78 -24.66 -7.72
CA PRO A 107 -49.93 -24.79 -8.60
C PRO A 107 -51.04 -25.50 -7.83
N ALA A 108 -52.23 -24.88 -7.75
CA ALA A 108 -53.40 -25.37 -7.03
C ALA A 108 -53.86 -26.79 -7.43
N ARG A 109 -53.31 -27.34 -8.52
CA ARG A 109 -53.54 -28.72 -8.99
C ARG A 109 -52.84 -29.80 -8.15
N ALA A 110 -51.92 -29.45 -7.24
CA ALA A 110 -51.19 -30.44 -6.45
C ALA A 110 -51.97 -31.00 -5.24
N ILE A 111 -53.13 -30.43 -4.88
CA ILE A 111 -53.87 -30.81 -3.67
C ILE A 111 -55.06 -31.73 -3.98
N SER A 112 -55.58 -31.78 -5.22
CA SER A 112 -56.80 -32.53 -5.54
C SER A 112 -56.60 -34.00 -5.89
N SER A 113 -55.38 -34.56 -5.76
CA SER A 113 -55.10 -35.98 -6.05
C SER A 113 -54.84 -36.83 -4.80
N ARG A 114 -55.08 -36.30 -3.60
CA ARG A 114 -54.84 -36.98 -2.31
C ARG A 114 -56.02 -36.98 -1.34
N ILE A 115 -57.25 -36.78 -1.81
CA ILE A 115 -58.49 -37.05 -1.08
C ILE A 115 -59.41 -37.80 -2.04
#